data_AF-A0A814RKZ0-F1
#
_entry.id   AF-A0A814RKZ0-F1
#
_cell.length_a   1.000
_cell.length_b   1.000
_cell.length_c   1.000
_cell.angle_alpha   90.00
_cell.angle_beta   90.00
_cell.angle_gamma   90.00
#
_symmetry.space_group_name_H-M   'P 1'
#
loop_
_entity.id
_entity.type
_entity.pdbx_description
1 polymer ?
#
loop_
_entity_poly.entity_id
_entity_poly.type
_entity_poly.pdbx_seq_one_letter_code
_entity_poly.pdbx_strand_id
1 'polypeptide(L)'
;MSLTLHGHHILLIATLAFATAVLTPNWYTSPDFRVKRNIFQICDTQLFSCTCRWVLYPISNDNSAATIFPIVVASLAIACAGISLIGLLLSSWYVERFASDIGSKWLLVLIIISIVISFLLSCGVWSIMLTTNLYQNDTNIKNVRLEDFGFSFWINIGASATYLYTFCIYLIIVCRNC
;
A
#
# COMPACT_ATOMS: atom_id res chain seq x y z
N MET A 1 -18.89 -20.94 8.05
CA MET A 1 -17.92 -19.86 8.40
C MET A 1 -18.62 -18.53 8.15
N SER A 2 -18.64 -17.60 9.11
CA SER A 2 -19.41 -16.35 8.95
C SER A 2 -18.78 -15.43 7.89
N LEU A 3 -19.62 -14.72 7.13
CA LEU A 3 -19.17 -13.78 6.10
C LEU A 3 -18.29 -12.66 6.69
N THR A 4 -18.56 -12.26 7.93
CA THR A 4 -17.74 -11.32 8.70
C THR A 4 -16.33 -11.84 8.87
N LEU A 5 -16.16 -13.06 9.38
CA LEU A 5 -14.86 -13.67 9.60
C LEU A 5 -14.06 -13.76 8.30
N HIS A 6 -14.70 -14.10 7.19
CA HIS A 6 -14.06 -14.12 5.88
C HIS A 6 -13.54 -12.73 5.47
N GLY A 7 -14.35 -11.68 5.65
CA GLY A 7 -13.93 -10.28 5.41
C GLY A 7 -12.73 -9.85 6.25
N HIS A 8 -12.64 -10.30 7.51
CA HIS A 8 -11.51 -9.98 8.39
C HIS A 8 -10.20 -10.58 7.87
N HIS A 9 -10.21 -11.85 7.45
CA HIS A 9 -9.03 -12.53 6.92
C HIS A 9 -8.53 -11.89 5.63
N ILE A 10 -9.45 -11.54 4.72
CA ILE A 10 -9.11 -10.89 3.46
C ILE A 10 -8.48 -9.50 3.73
N LEU A 11 -9.04 -8.74 4.66
CA LEU A 11 -8.50 -7.43 5.04
C LEU A 11 -7.10 -7.52 5.65
N LEU A 12 -6.86 -8.54 6.49
CA LEU A 12 -5.54 -8.84 7.04
C LEU A 12 -4.53 -9.14 5.92
N ILE A 13 -4.92 -9.99 4.96
CA ILE A 13 -4.07 -10.34 3.80
C ILE A 13 -3.79 -9.10 2.96
N ALA A 14 -4.78 -8.25 2.68
CA ALA A 14 -4.60 -6.99 1.95
C ALA A 14 -3.59 -6.06 2.65
N THR A 15 -3.73 -5.93 3.97
CA THR A 15 -2.85 -5.11 4.80
C THR A 15 -1.41 -5.61 4.80
N LEU A 16 -1.21 -6.92 4.96
CA LEU A 16 0.12 -7.54 4.93
C LEU A 16 0.76 -7.45 3.55
N ALA A 17 -0.02 -7.69 2.48
CA ALA A 17 0.44 -7.54 1.11
C ALA A 17 0.87 -6.10 0.83
N PHE A 18 0.06 -5.12 1.26
CA PHE A 18 0.37 -3.71 1.14
C PHE A 18 1.67 -3.32 1.87
N ALA A 19 1.79 -3.70 3.15
CA ALA A 19 2.98 -3.44 3.94
C ALA A 19 4.23 -4.09 3.31
N THR A 20 4.09 -5.34 2.83
CA THR A 20 5.17 -6.05 2.14
C THR A 20 5.60 -5.32 0.87
N ALA A 21 4.64 -4.87 0.05
CA ALA A 21 4.94 -4.11 -1.16
C ALA A 21 5.73 -2.84 -0.84
N VAL A 22 5.28 -2.06 0.15
CA VAL A 22 5.91 -0.78 0.50
C VAL A 22 7.31 -0.96 1.10
N LEU A 23 7.52 -2.00 1.89
CA LEU A 23 8.81 -2.26 2.55
C LEU A 23 9.82 -2.98 1.65
N THR A 24 9.36 -3.75 0.66
CA THR A 24 10.24 -4.56 -0.20
C THR A 24 10.86 -3.71 -1.32
N PRO A 25 12.20 -3.71 -1.48
CA PRO A 25 12.90 -2.86 -2.43
C PRO A 25 12.89 -3.44 -3.86
N ASN A 26 11.71 -3.52 -4.48
CA ASN A 26 11.55 -4.00 -5.84
C ASN A 26 10.32 -3.38 -6.54
N TRP A 27 10.25 -2.05 -6.58
CA TRP A 27 9.16 -1.33 -7.26
C TRP A 27 9.46 -1.12 -8.74
N TYR A 28 10.72 -0.85 -9.06
CA TYR A 28 11.22 -0.70 -10.42
C TYR A 28 12.64 -1.28 -10.49
N THR A 29 12.93 -1.98 -11.58
CA THR A 29 14.26 -2.48 -11.92
C THR A 29 14.62 -1.99 -13.30
N SER A 30 15.78 -1.34 -13.45
CA SER A 30 16.23 -0.89 -14.76
C SER A 30 16.47 -2.07 -15.71
N PRO A 31 16.34 -1.88 -17.04
CA PRO A 31 16.51 -2.95 -18.03
C PRO A 31 17.89 -3.65 -17.99
N ASP A 32 18.91 -2.93 -17.53
CA ASP A 32 20.29 -3.42 -17.37
C ASP A 32 20.54 -4.03 -15.98
N PHE A 33 19.50 -4.15 -15.14
CA PHE A 33 19.53 -4.65 -13.77
C PHE A 33 20.51 -3.92 -12.84
N ARG A 34 20.94 -2.72 -13.22
CA ARG A 34 21.91 -1.92 -12.44
C ARG A 34 21.26 -1.06 -11.39
N VAL A 35 19.98 -0.72 -11.54
CA VAL A 35 19.27 0.17 -10.64
C VAL A 35 17.98 -0.50 -10.18
N LYS A 36 17.85 -0.71 -8.87
CA LYS A 36 16.59 -1.09 -8.23
C LYS A 36 16.08 0.08 -7.41
N ARG A 37 14.86 0.53 -7.71
CA ARG A 37 14.22 1.63 -6.98
C ARG A 37 13.16 1.09 -6.04
N ASN A 38 13.19 1.63 -4.83
CA ASN A 38 12.19 1.51 -3.80
C ASN A 38 11.55 2.90 -3.58
N ILE A 39 10.44 2.94 -2.85
CA ILE A 39 9.82 4.18 -2.36
C ILE A 39 10.80 4.97 -1.48
N PHE A 40 11.60 4.28 -0.66
CA PHE A 40 12.48 4.92 0.33
C PHE A 40 13.97 4.92 -0.05
N GLN A 41 14.37 4.15 -1.06
CA GLN A 41 15.78 3.87 -1.35
C GLN A 41 16.00 3.66 -2.85
N ILE A 42 17.22 3.95 -3.31
CA ILE A 42 17.70 3.57 -4.63
C ILE A 42 18.94 2.69 -4.43
N CYS A 43 18.89 1.47 -4.94
CA CYS A 43 20.00 0.51 -4.88
C CYS A 43 20.66 0.43 -6.24
N ASP A 44 21.95 0.78 -6.31
CA ASP A 44 22.78 0.56 -7.48
C ASP A 44 23.56 -0.75 -7.34
N THR A 45 23.31 -1.68 -8.24
CA THR A 45 24.06 -2.91 -8.43
C THR A 45 25.10 -2.68 -9.52
N GLN A 46 26.31 -2.26 -9.13
CA GLN A 46 27.46 -2.32 -10.03
C GLN A 46 27.98 -3.76 -10.08
N LEU A 47 28.53 -4.17 -11.24
CA LEU A 47 28.85 -5.56 -11.62
C LEU A 47 29.65 -6.42 -10.61
N PHE A 48 30.19 -5.86 -9.53
CA PHE A 48 30.93 -6.60 -8.50
C PHE A 48 30.67 -6.14 -7.05
N SER A 49 29.67 -5.27 -6.80
CA SER A 49 29.29 -4.88 -5.43
C SER A 49 27.81 -4.48 -5.33
N CYS A 50 27.08 -5.10 -4.39
CA CYS A 50 25.75 -4.67 -3.99
C CYS A 50 25.87 -3.54 -2.97
N THR A 51 26.12 -2.31 -3.43
CA THR A 51 26.03 -1.15 -2.53
C THR A 51 24.60 -0.63 -2.52
N CYS A 52 23.79 -1.14 -1.59
CA CYS A 52 22.52 -0.49 -1.24
C CYS A 52 22.85 0.83 -0.53
N ARG A 53 22.94 1.90 -1.30
CA ARG A 53 23.06 3.23 -0.71
C ARG A 53 21.67 3.60 -0.20
N TRP A 54 21.55 3.94 1.08
CA TRP A 54 20.38 4.66 1.59
C TRP A 54 20.43 6.07 0.98
N VAL A 55 20.18 6.15 -0.31
CA VAL A 55 19.75 7.37 -0.92
C VAL A 55 18.30 7.49 -0.49
N LEU A 56 18.09 7.98 0.75
CA LEU A 56 17.01 8.95 0.93
C LEU A 56 17.18 9.86 -0.28
N TYR A 57 16.20 9.84 -1.21
CA TYR A 57 16.22 10.69 -2.41
C TYR A 57 16.93 11.96 -2.02
N PRO A 58 18.09 12.28 -2.64
CA PRO A 58 18.94 13.30 -2.08
C PRO A 58 18.03 14.48 -1.84
N ILE A 59 17.97 14.92 -0.58
CA ILE A 59 17.48 16.25 -0.24
C ILE A 59 18.58 17.17 -0.81
N SER A 60 18.80 17.10 -2.13
CA SER A 60 19.52 18.08 -2.89
C SER A 60 18.70 19.35 -2.72
N ASN A 61 19.38 20.47 -2.61
CA ASN A 61 18.76 21.79 -2.39
C ASN A 61 17.62 22.15 -3.37
N ASP A 62 17.44 21.38 -4.45
CA ASP A 62 16.18 21.29 -5.17
C ASP A 62 15.14 20.46 -4.40
N ASN A 63 14.40 21.15 -3.53
CA ASN A 63 13.15 20.75 -2.89
C ASN A 63 12.03 20.45 -3.92
N SER A 64 12.29 19.61 -4.93
CA SER A 64 11.27 19.20 -5.87
C SER A 64 10.27 18.31 -5.13
N ALA A 65 9.03 18.78 -4.98
CA ALA A 65 7.94 18.07 -4.33
C ALA A 65 7.77 16.62 -4.84
N ALA A 66 8.30 16.32 -6.03
CA ALA A 66 8.34 15.01 -6.66
C ALA A 66 9.06 13.91 -5.87
N THR A 67 10.05 14.22 -5.01
CA THR A 67 10.78 13.20 -4.25
C THR A 67 10.22 12.96 -2.85
N ILE A 68 9.66 13.99 -2.21
CA ILE A 68 9.12 13.92 -0.84
C ILE A 68 7.70 13.34 -0.84
N PHE A 69 6.89 13.69 -1.84
CA PHE A 69 5.48 13.30 -1.90
C PHE A 69 5.24 11.78 -1.87
N PRO A 70 5.95 10.93 -2.64
CA PRO A 70 5.79 9.48 -2.58
C PRO A 70 6.06 8.89 -1.19
N ILE A 71 7.08 9.41 -0.50
CA ILE A 71 7.49 8.96 0.84
C ILE A 71 6.40 9.29 1.86
N VAL A 72 5.87 10.52 1.81
CA VAL A 72 4.80 10.96 2.72
C VAL A 72 3.54 10.13 2.51
N VAL A 73 3.14 9.92 1.25
CA VAL A 73 1.96 9.12 0.91
C VAL A 73 2.14 7.66 1.36
N ALA A 74 3.29 7.06 1.12
CA ALA A 74 3.57 5.69 1.57
C ALA A 74 3.61 5.56 3.10
N SER A 75 4.19 6.53 3.80
CA SER A 75 4.26 6.55 5.27
C SER A 75 2.86 6.72 5.88
N LEU A 76 2.06 7.62 5.32
CA LEU A 76 0.65 7.80 5.71
C LEU A 76 -0.16 6.54 5.43
N ALA A 77 0.07 5.89 4.29
CA ALA A 77 -0.59 4.63 3.94
C ALA A 77 -0.27 3.51 4.92
N ILE A 78 1.00 3.36 5.35
CA ILE A 78 1.39 2.40 6.39
C ILE A 78 0.67 2.72 7.71
N ALA A 79 0.64 3.99 8.12
CA ALA A 79 -0.02 4.39 9.36
C ALA A 79 -1.54 4.08 9.33
N CYS A 80 -2.22 4.42 8.24
CA CYS A 80 -3.64 4.12 8.05
C CYS A 80 -3.92 2.62 7.99
N ALA A 81 -3.06 1.84 7.34
CA ALA A 81 -3.16 0.39 7.30
C ALA A 81 -3.00 -0.23 8.71
N GLY A 82 -2.06 0.29 9.51
CA GLY A 82 -1.87 -0.10 10.91
C GLY A 82 -3.08 0.22 11.80
N ILE A 83 -3.65 1.42 11.67
CA ILE A 83 -4.87 1.81 12.39
C ILE A 83 -6.04 0.92 11.99
N SER A 84 -6.18 0.61 10.70
CA SER A 84 -7.22 -0.29 10.18
C SER A 84 -7.13 -1.67 10.82
N LEU A 85 -5.91 -2.21 10.95
CA LEU A 85 -5.64 -3.50 11.60
C LEU A 85 -6.02 -3.49 13.08
N ILE A 86 -5.64 -2.43 13.81
CA ILE A 86 -5.96 -2.28 15.24
C ILE A 86 -7.48 -2.18 15.43
N GLY A 87 -8.16 -1.35 14.63
CA GLY A 87 -9.62 -1.23 14.66
C GLY A 87 -10.32 -2.57 14.39
N LEU A 88 -9.76 -3.37 13.49
CA LEU A 88 -10.20 -4.72 13.19
C LEU A 88 -10.15 -5.63 14.42
N LEU A 89 -8.99 -5.70 15.07
CA LEU A 89 -8.77 -6.53 16.27
C LEU A 89 -9.71 -6.12 17.41
N LEU A 90 -9.84 -4.80 17.63
CA LEU A 90 -10.78 -4.25 18.62
C LEU A 90 -12.23 -4.61 18.28
N SER A 91 -12.60 -4.63 16.99
CA SER A 91 -13.96 -4.97 16.58
C SER A 91 -14.31 -6.44 16.78
N SER A 92 -13.39 -7.35 16.46
CA SER A 92 -13.58 -8.78 16.74
C SER A 92 -13.78 -9.01 18.24
N TRP A 93 -12.96 -8.36 19.07
CA TRP A 93 -13.06 -8.47 20.52
C TRP A 93 -14.34 -7.85 21.10
N TYR A 94 -14.75 -6.69 20.54
CA TYR A 94 -15.93 -5.97 21.01
C TYR A 94 -17.24 -6.67 20.62
N VAL A 95 -17.32 -7.22 19.40
CA VAL A 95 -18.49 -7.95 18.90
C VAL A 95 -18.74 -9.23 19.70
N GLU A 96 -17.68 -9.94 20.10
CA GLU A 96 -17.82 -11.12 20.97
C GLU A 96 -18.39 -10.76 22.35
N ARG A 97 -18.18 -9.54 22.82
CA ARG A 97 -18.48 -9.14 24.20
C ARG A 97 -19.77 -8.33 24.37
N PHE A 98 -20.19 -7.57 23.35
CA PHE A 98 -21.30 -6.61 23.42
C PHE A 98 -22.29 -6.72 22.26
N ALA A 99 -22.58 -7.96 21.83
CA ALA A 99 -23.21 -8.41 20.58
C ALA A 99 -24.56 -7.77 20.12
N SER A 100 -25.04 -6.69 20.73
CA SER A 100 -26.34 -6.08 20.44
C SER A 100 -26.38 -4.56 20.51
N ASP A 101 -25.29 -3.87 20.87
CA ASP A 101 -25.37 -2.43 21.12
C ASP A 101 -25.17 -1.57 19.86
N ILE A 102 -25.76 -0.37 19.89
CA ILE A 102 -25.57 0.72 18.91
C ILE A 102 -24.07 0.95 18.60
N GLY A 103 -23.19 0.71 19.58
CA GLY A 103 -21.74 0.78 19.40
C GLY A 103 -21.18 -0.16 18.32
N SER A 104 -21.76 -1.34 18.13
CA SER A 104 -21.34 -2.30 17.10
C SER A 104 -21.58 -1.78 15.66
N LYS A 105 -22.66 -1.04 15.44
CA LYS A 105 -22.98 -0.44 14.14
C LYS A 105 -22.00 0.69 13.79
N TRP A 106 -21.72 1.58 14.75
CA TRP A 106 -20.75 2.66 14.56
C TRP A 106 -19.34 2.13 14.31
N LEU A 107 -18.93 1.09 15.03
CA LEU A 107 -17.63 0.45 14.84
C LEU A 107 -17.50 -0.13 13.43
N LEU A 108 -18.56 -0.76 12.91
CA LEU A 108 -18.57 -1.30 11.55
C LEU A 108 -18.47 -0.21 10.47
N VAL A 109 -19.12 0.95 10.67
CA VAL A 109 -18.97 2.12 9.79
C VAL A 109 -17.52 2.65 9.81
N LEU A 110 -16.91 2.74 10.99
CA LEU A 110 -15.51 3.16 11.11
C LEU A 110 -14.56 2.22 10.36
N ILE A 111 -14.79 0.91 10.42
CA ILE A 111 -14.01 -0.08 9.65
C ILE A 111 -14.15 0.16 8.16
N ILE A 112 -15.38 0.38 7.67
CA ILE A 112 -15.63 0.65 6.25
C ILE A 112 -14.88 1.91 5.79
N ILE A 113 -14.94 3.00 6.56
CA ILE A 113 -14.20 4.23 6.27
C ILE A 113 -12.70 3.95 6.21
N SER A 114 -12.18 3.17 7.16
CA SER A 114 -10.76 2.81 7.23
C SER A 114 -10.31 1.97 6.01
N ILE A 115 -11.15 1.05 5.54
CA ILE A 115 -10.90 0.26 4.32
C ILE A 115 -10.84 1.18 3.10
N VAL A 116 -11.78 2.13 2.96
CA VAL A 116 -11.82 3.09 1.85
C VAL A 116 -10.57 3.96 1.83
N ILE A 117 -10.16 4.48 3.00
CA ILE A 117 -8.93 5.27 3.12
C ILE A 117 -7.71 4.43 2.71
N SER A 118 -7.61 3.19 3.19
CA SER A 118 -6.51 2.29 2.85
C SER A 118 -6.45 1.95 1.37
N PHE A 119 -7.62 1.74 0.74
CA PHE A 119 -7.74 1.55 -0.71
C PHE A 119 -7.22 2.78 -1.47
N LEU A 120 -7.68 3.99 -1.13
CA LEU A 120 -7.27 5.23 -1.80
C LEU A 120 -5.77 5.49 -1.65
N LEU A 121 -5.22 5.25 -0.46
CA LEU A 121 -3.79 5.41 -0.20
C LEU A 121 -2.96 4.38 -0.98
N SER A 122 -3.37 3.11 -1.00
CA SER A 122 -2.72 2.07 -1.81
C SER A 122 -2.72 2.44 -3.30
N CYS A 123 -3.85 2.94 -3.82
CA CYS A 123 -3.97 3.46 -5.18
C CYS A 123 -3.06 4.66 -5.46
N GLY A 124 -2.98 5.59 -4.52
CA GLY A 124 -2.09 6.74 -4.58
C GLY A 124 -0.63 6.32 -4.69
N VAL A 125 -0.19 5.39 -3.84
CA VAL A 125 1.22 4.93 -3.83
C VAL A 125 1.65 4.36 -5.18
N TRP A 126 0.90 3.40 -5.77
CA TRP A 126 1.34 2.84 -7.05
C TRP A 126 1.16 3.83 -8.20
N SER A 127 0.16 4.71 -8.18
CA SER A 127 -0.02 5.75 -9.21
C SER A 127 1.14 6.76 -9.20
N ILE A 128 1.58 7.16 -8.01
CA ILE A 128 2.75 8.02 -7.84
C ILE A 128 4.01 7.30 -8.33
N MET A 129 4.22 6.04 -7.95
CA MET A 129 5.39 5.28 -8.40
C MET A 129 5.38 5.03 -9.91
N LEU A 130 4.22 4.82 -10.52
CA LEU A 130 4.06 4.71 -11.97
C LEU A 130 4.46 6.03 -12.65
N THR A 131 3.89 7.14 -12.20
CA THR A 131 4.14 8.46 -12.79
C THR A 131 5.57 8.93 -12.57
N THR A 132 6.16 8.75 -11.39
CA THR A 132 7.56 9.16 -11.14
C THR A 132 8.54 8.36 -12.00
N ASN A 133 8.32 7.07 -12.20
CA ASN A 133 9.21 6.27 -13.05
C ASN A 133 8.99 6.54 -14.55
N LEU A 134 7.75 6.79 -15.00
CA LEU A 134 7.48 7.11 -16.42
C LEU A 134 7.94 8.52 -16.83
N TYR A 135 7.88 9.50 -15.91
CA TYR A 135 8.15 10.91 -16.22
C TYR A 135 9.49 11.43 -15.68
N GLN A 136 10.25 10.64 -14.92
CA GLN A 136 11.62 11.01 -14.62
C GLN A 136 12.45 10.95 -15.90
N ASN A 137 12.58 12.13 -16.49
CA ASN A 137 13.34 12.47 -17.68
C ASN A 137 14.85 12.42 -17.37
N ASP A 138 15.32 11.32 -16.77
CA ASP A 138 16.73 11.06 -16.64
C ASP A 138 17.23 10.78 -18.06
N THR A 139 18.12 11.63 -18.57
CA THR A 139 18.51 11.68 -19.99
C THR A 139 19.07 10.36 -20.53
N ASN A 140 19.37 9.41 -19.65
CA ASN A 140 19.86 8.06 -19.93
C ASN A 140 18.80 6.94 -19.84
N ILE A 141 17.61 7.16 -19.27
CA ILE A 141 16.55 6.13 -19.13
C ILE A 141 15.37 6.52 -20.01
N LYS A 142 15.54 6.44 -21.33
CA LYS A 142 14.54 6.94 -22.29
C LYS A 142 13.36 6.01 -22.58
N ASN A 143 13.27 4.83 -21.96
CA ASN A 143 12.16 3.91 -22.22
C ASN A 143 11.90 3.03 -20.99
N VAL A 144 11.04 3.48 -20.07
CA VAL A 144 10.49 2.61 -19.03
C VAL A 144 9.40 1.74 -19.64
N ARG A 145 9.55 0.42 -19.54
CA ARG A 145 8.59 -0.56 -20.02
C ARG A 145 7.82 -1.17 -18.86
N LEU A 146 6.66 -1.76 -19.14
CA LEU A 146 5.86 -2.47 -18.14
C LEU A 146 6.62 -3.65 -17.49
N GLU A 147 7.55 -4.26 -18.22
CA GLU A 147 8.41 -5.34 -17.75
C GLU A 147 9.45 -4.89 -16.71
N ASP A 148 9.72 -3.58 -16.62
CA ASP A 148 10.66 -3.01 -15.66
C ASP A 148 10.04 -2.81 -14.26
N PHE A 149 8.71 -2.93 -14.13
CA PHE A 149 8.04 -2.87 -12.84
C PHE A 149 8.27 -4.15 -12.04
N GLY A 150 8.86 -3.98 -10.86
CA GLY A 150 9.20 -5.08 -9.99
C GLY A 150 8.00 -5.67 -9.24
N PHE A 151 8.25 -6.75 -8.52
CA PHE A 151 7.23 -7.52 -7.81
C PHE A 151 6.43 -6.66 -6.80
N SER A 152 7.06 -5.69 -6.12
CA SER A 152 6.39 -4.83 -5.14
C SER A 152 5.27 -4.01 -5.76
N PHE A 153 5.44 -3.53 -6.99
CA PHE A 153 4.42 -2.78 -7.72
C PHE A 153 3.17 -3.63 -7.93
N TRP A 154 3.36 -4.85 -8.43
CA TRP A 154 2.26 -5.79 -8.70
C TRP A 154 1.55 -6.26 -7.43
N ILE A 155 2.30 -6.51 -6.34
CA ILE A 155 1.68 -6.81 -5.04
C ILE A 155 0.79 -5.65 -4.60
N ASN A 156 1.23 -4.40 -4.74
CA ASN A 156 0.42 -3.26 -4.29
C ASN A 156 -0.89 -3.14 -5.10
N ILE A 157 -0.85 -3.38 -6.41
CA ILE A 157 -2.08 -3.44 -7.23
C ILE A 157 -3.01 -4.55 -6.73
N GLY A 158 -2.46 -5.74 -6.45
CA GLY A 158 -3.22 -6.85 -5.85
C GLY A 158 -3.81 -6.49 -4.49
N ALA A 159 -3.07 -5.77 -3.64
CA ALA A 159 -3.55 -5.28 -2.36
C ALA A 159 -4.70 -4.27 -2.54
N SER A 160 -4.60 -3.33 -3.49
CA SER A 160 -5.69 -2.39 -3.83
C SER A 160 -6.97 -3.13 -4.23
N ALA A 161 -6.86 -4.13 -5.11
CA ALA A 161 -8.00 -4.95 -5.52
C ALA A 161 -8.61 -5.74 -4.34
N THR A 162 -7.76 -6.22 -3.44
CA THR A 162 -8.19 -6.96 -2.24
C THR A 162 -8.91 -6.05 -1.23
N TYR A 163 -8.46 -4.80 -1.05
CA TYR A 163 -9.18 -3.80 -0.25
C TYR A 163 -10.56 -3.49 -0.84
N LEU A 164 -10.65 -3.32 -2.16
CA LEU A 164 -11.92 -3.09 -2.84
C LEU A 164 -12.87 -4.29 -2.66
N TYR A 165 -12.37 -5.52 -2.81
CA TYR A 165 -13.15 -6.72 -2.57
C TYR A 165 -13.65 -6.82 -1.13
N THR A 166 -12.78 -6.51 -0.16
CA THR A 166 -13.15 -6.44 1.27
C THR A 166 -14.26 -5.43 1.50
N PHE A 167 -14.14 -4.23 0.93
CA PHE A 167 -15.16 -3.19 1.02
C PHE A 167 -16.52 -3.68 0.52
N CYS A 168 -16.56 -4.37 -0.63
CA CYS A 168 -17.79 -4.97 -1.15
C CYS A 168 -18.40 -5.99 -0.18
N ILE A 169 -17.59 -6.84 0.48
CA ILE A 169 -18.08 -7.79 1.49
C ILE A 169 -18.74 -7.06 2.66
N TYR A 170 -18.08 -6.03 3.21
CA TYR A 170 -18.65 -5.28 4.34
C TYR A 170 -19.90 -4.50 3.95
N LEU A 171 -19.97 -3.94 2.74
CA LEU A 171 -21.20 -3.34 2.24
C LEU A 171 -22.36 -4.34 2.20
N ILE A 172 -22.14 -5.56 1.70
CA ILE A 172 -23.16 -6.60 1.67
C ILE A 172 -23.63 -6.95 3.10
N ILE A 173 -22.71 -7.01 4.07
CA ILE A 173 -23.04 -7.26 5.48
C ILE A 173 -23.91 -6.14 6.05
N VAL A 174 -23.58 -4.87 5.77
CA VAL A 174 -24.40 -3.72 6.17
C VAL A 174 -25.80 -3.84 5.59
N CYS A 175 -25.92 -4.02 4.27
CA CYS A 175 -27.20 -4.07 3.58
C CYS A 175 -28.08 -5.24 4.03
N ARG A 176 -27.51 -6.36 4.47
CA ARG A 176 -28.26 -7.50 5.00
C ARG A 176 -28.77 -7.31 6.43
N ASN A 177 -28.14 -6.44 7.20
CA ASN A 177 -28.48 -6.16 8.60
C ASN A 177 -29.30 -4.86 8.77
N CYS A 178 -29.67 -4.20 7.67
CA CYS A 178 -30.62 -3.10 7.60
C CYS A 178 -32.04 -3.63 7.36
#